data_AF-C6SJR4-F1
#
_entry.id   AF-C6SJR4-F1
#
_cell.length_a   1.000
_cell.length_b   1.000
_cell.length_c   1.000
_cell.angle_alpha   90.00
_cell.angle_beta   90.00
_cell.angle_gamma   90.00
#
_symmetry.space_group_name_H-M   'P 1'
#
loop_
_entity.id
_entity.type
_entity.pdbx_description
1 polymer ?
#
loop_
_entity_poly.entity_id
_entity_poly.type
_entity_poly.pdbx_seq_one_letter_code
_entity_poly.pdbx_strand_id
1 'polypeptide(L)'
;MKITHCKLKKKVQKELLRFFALEITARSAADILGIHPNSAALFYRKIRTVINHHLALAADEVFEGPVEPDESDFGGRRKGRRGRGAAGKVVVF
;
A
#
# COMPACT_ATOMS: atom_id res chain seq x y z
N MET A 1 7.22 12.39 -5.99
CA MET A 1 6.19 12.13 -7.03
C MET A 1 4.80 12.51 -6.51
N LYS A 2 3.83 12.91 -7.35
CA LYS A 2 2.45 13.25 -6.90
C LYS A 2 1.37 12.67 -7.79
N ILE A 3 0.16 12.48 -7.26
CA ILE A 3 -1.00 12.00 -8.03
C ILE A 3 -1.44 13.09 -9.03
N THR A 4 -1.26 12.83 -10.32
CA THR A 4 -1.71 13.68 -11.43
C THR A 4 -2.84 13.00 -12.23
N HIS A 5 -3.51 13.79 -13.08
CA HIS A 5 -4.60 13.33 -13.95
C HIS A 5 -5.67 12.53 -13.20
N CYS A 6 -6.33 13.17 -12.24
CA CYS A 6 -7.42 12.59 -11.48
C CYS A 6 -8.69 13.43 -11.68
N LYS A 7 -9.73 12.82 -12.27
CA LYS A 7 -11.02 13.47 -12.50
C LYS A 7 -11.92 13.52 -11.24
N LEU A 8 -11.53 12.83 -10.17
CA LEU A 8 -12.29 12.84 -8.91
C LEU A 8 -12.21 14.21 -8.25
N LYS A 9 -13.32 14.68 -7.66
CA LYS A 9 -13.34 15.90 -6.86
C LYS A 9 -12.36 15.79 -5.68
N LYS A 10 -11.76 16.92 -5.25
CA LYS A 10 -10.79 16.95 -4.15
C LYS A 10 -11.33 16.38 -2.84
N LYS A 11 -12.62 16.57 -2.54
CA LYS A 11 -13.29 15.96 -1.38
C LYS A 11 -13.22 14.42 -1.43
N VAL A 12 -13.56 13.83 -2.58
CA VAL A 12 -13.51 12.37 -2.80
C VAL A 12 -12.08 11.84 -2.71
N GLN A 13 -11.09 12.58 -3.24
CA GLN A 13 -9.67 12.20 -3.12
C GLN A 13 -9.22 12.13 -1.66
N LYS A 14 -9.62 13.10 -0.82
CA LYS A 14 -9.29 13.12 0.62
C LYS A 14 -9.95 11.96 1.37
N GLU A 15 -11.21 11.67 1.09
CA GLU A 15 -11.90 10.51 1.70
C GLU A 15 -11.27 9.18 1.27
N LEU A 16 -10.91 9.03 -0.01
CA LEU A 16 -10.20 7.83 -0.48
C LEU A 16 -8.84 7.66 0.21
N LEU A 17 -8.12 8.75 0.46
CA LEU A 17 -6.86 8.70 1.21
C LEU A 17 -7.09 8.31 2.68
N ARG A 18 -8.15 8.85 3.31
CA ARG A 18 -8.55 8.47 4.67
C ARG A 18 -8.90 6.98 4.75
N PHE A 19 -9.69 6.47 3.82
CA PHE A 19 -10.05 5.06 3.73
C PHE A 19 -8.83 4.17 3.49
N PHE A 20 -7.88 4.62 2.67
CA PHE A 20 -6.62 3.91 2.46
C PHE A 20 -5.82 3.80 3.76
N ALA A 21 -5.70 4.88 4.53
CA ALA A 21 -5.00 4.88 5.81
C ALA A 21 -5.69 4.04 6.89
N LEU A 22 -7.01 3.87 6.81
CA LEU A 22 -7.81 3.00 7.68
C LEU A 22 -7.94 1.56 7.16
N GLU A 23 -7.13 1.20 6.15
CA GLU A 23 -7.09 -0.15 5.56
C GLU A 23 -8.42 -0.65 4.96
N ILE A 24 -9.35 0.27 4.66
CA ILE A 24 -10.61 -0.06 4.00
C ILE A 24 -10.30 -0.49 2.56
N THR A 25 -10.94 -1.57 2.09
CA THR A 25 -10.69 -2.05 0.72
C THR A 25 -11.17 -1.04 -0.33
N ALA A 26 -10.49 -0.97 -1.47
CA ALA A 26 -10.90 -0.08 -2.57
C ALA A 26 -12.33 -0.36 -3.06
N ARG A 27 -12.81 -1.60 -2.94
CA ARG A 27 -14.18 -1.99 -3.27
C ARG A 27 -15.17 -1.34 -2.30
N SER A 28 -14.99 -1.57 -1.00
CA SER A 28 -15.84 -0.98 0.04
C SER A 28 -15.82 0.55 -0.01
N ALA A 29 -14.66 1.15 -0.25
CA ALA A 29 -14.52 2.59 -0.44
C ALA A 29 -15.31 3.10 -1.65
N ALA A 30 -15.34 2.34 -2.75
CA ALA A 30 -16.12 2.69 -3.93
C ALA A 30 -17.62 2.64 -3.65
N ASP A 31 -18.07 1.60 -2.95
CA ASP A 31 -19.47 1.42 -2.57
C ASP A 31 -19.94 2.54 -1.63
N ILE A 32 -19.15 2.88 -0.61
CA ILE A 32 -19.45 3.96 0.35
C ILE A 32 -19.49 5.34 -0.34
N LEU A 33 -18.60 5.59 -1.30
CA LEU A 33 -18.50 6.89 -1.98
C LEU A 33 -19.39 6.99 -3.23
N GLY A 34 -20.06 5.91 -3.62
CA GLY A 34 -20.89 5.85 -4.82
C GLY A 34 -20.10 6.12 -6.11
N ILE A 35 -18.86 5.63 -6.19
CA ILE A 35 -18.01 5.78 -7.38
C ILE A 35 -17.75 4.44 -8.05
N HIS A 36 -17.34 4.47 -9.32
CA HIS A 36 -16.98 3.25 -10.04
C HIS A 36 -15.80 2.53 -9.35
N PRO A 37 -15.85 1.21 -9.11
CA PRO A 37 -14.84 0.47 -8.35
C PRO A 37 -13.43 0.56 -8.96
N ASN A 38 -13.33 0.53 -10.30
CA ASN A 38 -12.04 0.71 -10.98
C ASN A 38 -11.41 2.10 -10.72
N SER A 39 -12.21 3.13 -10.46
CA SER A 39 -11.70 4.46 -10.12
C SER A 39 -11.07 4.47 -8.73
N ALA A 40 -11.70 3.83 -7.75
CA ALA A 40 -11.13 3.67 -6.40
C ALA A 40 -9.86 2.80 -6.43
N ALA A 41 -9.91 1.66 -7.14
CA ALA A 41 -8.77 0.77 -7.29
C ALA A 41 -7.57 1.46 -7.97
N LEU A 42 -7.83 2.23 -9.04
CA LEU A 42 -6.81 3.04 -9.71
C LEU A 42 -6.22 4.09 -8.76
N PHE A 43 -7.06 4.77 -7.98
CA PHE A 43 -6.61 5.78 -7.02
C PHE A 43 -5.71 5.15 -5.95
N TYR A 44 -6.12 4.01 -5.38
CA TYR A 44 -5.32 3.27 -4.38
C TYR A 44 -3.99 2.81 -4.95
N ARG A 45 -3.96 2.34 -6.20
CA ARG A 45 -2.70 2.00 -6.88
C ARG A 45 -1.78 3.22 -6.97
N LYS A 46 -2.31 4.37 -7.37
CA LYS A 46 -1.52 5.61 -7.45
C LYS A 46 -0.97 6.05 -6.08
N ILE A 47 -1.74 5.89 -4.99
CA ILE A 47 -1.24 6.14 -3.63
C ILE A 47 -0.02 5.25 -3.34
N ARG A 48 -0.13 3.93 -3.57
CA ARG A 48 0.97 2.99 -3.35
C ARG A 48 2.21 3.33 -4.18
N THR A 49 2.03 3.73 -5.45
CA THR A 49 3.18 4.15 -6.29
C THR A 49 3.87 5.39 -5.73
N VAL A 50 3.12 6.37 -5.19
CA VAL A 50 3.70 7.55 -4.54
C VAL A 50 4.46 7.15 -3.27
N ILE A 51 3.87 6.30 -2.41
CA ILE A 51 4.53 5.79 -1.21
C ILE A 51 5.84 5.09 -1.58
N ASN A 52 5.79 4.13 -2.51
CA ASN A 52 6.96 3.38 -2.95
C ASN A 52 8.08 4.28 -3.48
N HIS A 53 7.74 5.32 -4.24
CA HIS A 53 8.73 6.26 -4.73
C HIS A 53 9.40 7.06 -3.61
N HIS A 54 8.63 7.51 -2.61
CA HIS A 54 9.21 8.24 -1.47
C HIS A 54 10.00 7.32 -0.53
N LEU A 55 9.58 6.07 -0.35
CA LEU A 55 10.36 5.07 0.38
C LEU A 55 11.68 4.76 -0.32
N ALA A 56 11.69 4.62 -1.64
CA ALA A 56 12.91 4.40 -2.39
C ALA A 56 13.91 5.57 -2.25
N LEU A 57 13.42 6.82 -2.27
CA LEU A 57 14.28 7.99 -2.03
C LEU A 57 14.81 8.04 -0.59
N ALA A 58 13.98 7.69 0.40
CA ALA A 58 14.40 7.66 1.80
C ALA A 58 15.38 6.52 2.10
N ALA A 59 15.28 5.39 1.40
CA ALA A 59 16.21 4.27 1.52
C ALA A 59 17.65 4.70 1.21
N ASP A 60 17.84 5.57 0.22
CA ASP A 60 19.17 6.09 -0.13
C ASP A 60 19.75 6.99 0.98
N GLU A 61 18.93 7.57 1.86
CA GLU A 61 19.34 8.47 2.95
C GLU A 61 19.49 7.79 4.32
N VAL A 62 18.76 6.69 4.59
CA VAL A 62 18.57 6.15 5.96
C VAL A 62 19.55 5.03 6.33
N PHE A 63 20.19 4.37 5.35
CA PHE A 63 20.96 3.14 5.59
C PHE A 63 22.48 3.34 5.79
N GLU A 64 22.89 4.28 6.65
CA GLU A 64 24.31 4.45 7.06
C GLU A 64 24.72 3.63 8.31
N GLY A 65 23.89 2.70 8.80
CA GLY A 65 24.16 1.90 10.00
C GLY A 65 23.55 0.49 9.98
N PRO A 66 23.74 -0.34 11.01
CA PRO A 66 23.14 -1.67 11.09
C PRO A 66 21.61 -1.56 11.12
N VAL A 67 20.99 -2.20 10.13
CA VAL A 67 19.54 -2.16 9.90
C VAL A 67 18.90 -3.39 10.52
N GLU A 68 17.91 -3.19 11.39
CA GLU A 68 17.07 -4.29 11.86
C GLU A 68 15.80 -4.38 10.98
N PRO A 69 15.58 -5.49 10.27
CA PRO A 69 14.40 -5.66 9.45
C PRO A 69 13.16 -5.92 10.34
N ASP A 70 12.23 -4.97 10.36
CA ASP A 70 10.89 -5.14 10.92
C ASP A 70 10.01 -5.96 9.96
N GLU A 71 10.43 -7.19 9.68
CA GLU A 71 9.77 -8.07 8.72
C GLU A 71 8.41 -8.54 9.24
N SER A 72 7.35 -8.00 8.63
CA SER A 72 6.03 -8.61 8.56
C SER A 72 5.97 -9.54 7.34
N ASP A 73 6.04 -10.85 7.57
CA ASP A 73 5.94 -11.85 6.51
C ASP A 73 4.49 -12.04 6.04
N PHE A 74 4.17 -11.73 4.78
CA PHE A 74 2.89 -12.15 4.18
C PHE A 74 3.05 -13.42 3.35
N GLY A 75 2.02 -14.26 3.41
CA GLY A 75 1.93 -15.46 2.60
C GLY A 75 2.70 -16.63 3.19
N GLY A 76 2.01 -17.76 3.29
CA GLY A 76 2.56 -19.03 3.75
C GLY A 76 1.51 -20.08 3.49
N ARG A 77 1.33 -20.44 2.22
CA ARG A 77 0.25 -21.36 1.81
C ARG A 77 0.64 -22.82 2.06
N ARG A 78 1.07 -23.19 3.28
CA ARG A 78 1.33 -24.59 3.66
C ARG A 78 1.12 -24.86 5.14
N LYS A 79 0.71 -26.09 5.47
CA LYS A 79 0.89 -26.68 6.81
C LYS A 79 2.34 -27.19 6.91
N GLY A 80 3.13 -26.68 7.87
CA GLY A 80 4.55 -27.01 8.04
C GLY A 80 5.29 -25.95 8.86
N ARG A 81 6.64 -25.98 8.89
CA ARG A 81 7.50 -25.03 9.63
C ARG A 81 6.98 -23.60 9.48
N ARG A 82 6.68 -22.97 10.62
CA ARG A 82 6.21 -21.59 10.75
C ARG A 82 7.36 -20.71 11.19
N GLY A 83 7.33 -19.42 10.86
CA GLY A 83 8.37 -18.46 11.23
C GLY A 83 9.12 -17.87 10.03
N ARG A 84 10.01 -16.90 10.29
CA ARG A 84 10.83 -16.23 9.27
C ARG A 84 11.65 -17.26 8.48
N GLY A 85 11.79 -17.06 7.16
CA GLY A 85 12.53 -17.97 6.26
C GLY A 85 11.77 -19.21 5.75
N ALA A 86 10.47 -19.34 6.02
CA ALA A 86 9.67 -20.41 5.43
C ALA A 86 9.49 -20.19 3.91
N ALA A 87 9.67 -21.26 3.12
CA ALA A 87 9.57 -21.19 1.66
C ALA A 87 8.20 -20.65 1.19
N GLY A 88 8.24 -19.68 0.28
CA GLY A 88 7.04 -19.03 -0.26
C GLY A 88 6.50 -17.87 0.59
N LYS A 89 7.23 -17.44 1.62
CA LYS A 89 7.01 -16.15 2.26
C LYS A 89 7.53 -15.03 1.37
N VAL A 90 6.75 -13.96 1.27
CA VAL A 90 7.17 -12.72 0.62
C VAL A 90 7.38 -11.71 1.73
N VAL A 91 8.61 -11.19 1.83
CA VAL A 91 8.89 -10.04 2.70
C VAL A 91 8.08 -8.88 2.17
N VAL A 92 7.29 -8.26 3.04
CA VAL A 92 6.50 -7.09 2.71
C VAL A 92 7.02 -5.93 3.54
N PHE A 93 7.35 -4.85 2.84
CA PHE A 93 7.76 -3.55 3.39
C PHE A 93 6.58 -2.59 3.36
#